data_AF-X1M8Q2-F1
#
_entry.id   AF-X1M8Q2-F1
#
_cell.length_a   1.000
_cell.length_b   1.000
_cell.length_c   1.000
_cell.angle_alpha   90.00
_cell.angle_beta   90.00
_cell.angle_gamma   90.00
#
_symmetry.space_group_name_H-M   'P 1'
#
loop_
_entity.id
_entity.type
_entity.pdbx_description
1 polymer ?
#
loop_
_entity_poly.entity_id
_entity_poly.type
_entity_poly.pdbx_seq_one_letter_code
_entity_poly.pdbx_strand_id
1 'polypeptide(L)'
;SFGRLPFKEVLKPAINYADKGYPVSAVVSNLWKLAYQRYKENAQGEVFKYWFETFAPWGRAPEPGEIWRLPDQAQTLQLIADSKSKSFYKGKLAEKIDSFSSQYGGFLTKEDLADFSPEWVTPIKVNYRGYDVWEIPPNGQGLVALIALNILNGFEFTSKDDPETYHKQIEVMKLAFSDGKKYITDSKQMKIKVEDLLSLGYAEERRKLIGEKALTPYPGRPPKGGTVYLATADSEGNMVSYIQSNYMGFGSGLVVPGTGISLQNRGSNFSLNPLDANCLQPGKRTYHTIIPGFLTKGNEAVGPFGVMGGFMQPQGHVQVIMNTIDFK
;
A
#
# COMPACT_ATOMS: atom_id res chain seq x y z
N SER A 1 -1.86 0.60 -23.29
CA SER A 1 -0.63 0.15 -22.62
C SER A 1 0.40 1.25 -22.77
N PHE A 2 1.08 1.64 -21.69
CA PHE A 2 2.12 2.68 -21.71
C PHE A 2 3.54 2.11 -21.90
N GLY A 3 3.70 0.78 -21.80
CA GLY A 3 4.99 0.11 -21.97
C GLY A 3 5.31 -0.22 -23.43
N ARG A 4 6.60 -0.12 -23.80
CA ARG A 4 7.11 -0.45 -25.15
C ARG A 4 7.56 -1.89 -25.30
N LEU A 5 8.03 -2.50 -24.21
CA LEU A 5 8.56 -3.86 -24.23
C LEU A 5 7.42 -4.89 -24.09
N PRO A 6 7.53 -6.06 -24.74
CA PRO A 6 6.62 -7.17 -24.49
C PRO A 6 6.64 -7.57 -23.01
N PHE A 7 5.46 -7.89 -22.43
CA PHE A 7 5.33 -8.20 -21.01
C PHE A 7 6.29 -9.31 -20.53
N LYS A 8 6.49 -10.35 -21.36
CA LYS A 8 7.46 -11.41 -21.10
C LYS A 8 8.89 -10.92 -20.90
N GLU A 9 9.32 -9.91 -21.66
CA GLU A 9 10.67 -9.34 -21.56
C GLU A 9 10.85 -8.60 -20.24
N VAL A 10 9.81 -7.87 -19.82
CA VAL A 10 9.81 -7.11 -18.56
C VAL A 10 9.89 -8.04 -17.34
N LEU A 11 9.29 -9.24 -17.41
CA LEU A 11 9.29 -10.21 -16.30
C LEU A 11 10.55 -11.08 -16.23
N LYS A 12 11.37 -11.16 -17.30
CA LYS A 12 12.57 -12.01 -17.35
C LYS A 12 13.51 -11.83 -16.15
N PRO A 13 13.86 -10.60 -15.71
CA PRO A 13 14.75 -10.43 -14.58
C PRO A 13 14.17 -11.04 -13.29
N ALA A 14 12.87 -10.84 -13.03
CA ALA A 14 12.20 -11.39 -11.85
C ALA A 14 12.16 -12.93 -11.89
N ILE A 15 11.88 -13.52 -13.07
CA ILE A 15 11.92 -14.98 -13.28
C ILE A 15 13.33 -15.52 -13.02
N ASN A 16 14.36 -14.85 -13.54
CA ASN A 16 15.75 -15.26 -13.34
C ASN A 16 16.17 -15.17 -11.87
N TYR A 17 15.80 -14.11 -11.14
CA TYR A 17 16.09 -14.01 -9.71
C TYR A 17 15.36 -15.08 -8.89
N ALA A 18 14.12 -15.42 -9.24
CA ALA A 18 13.39 -16.49 -8.58
C ALA A 18 14.02 -17.88 -8.85
N ASP A 19 14.45 -18.15 -10.08
CA ASP A 19 15.02 -19.45 -10.48
C ASP A 19 16.49 -19.63 -10.05
N LYS A 20 17.34 -18.64 -10.32
CA LYS A 20 18.79 -18.70 -10.05
C LYS A 20 19.14 -18.27 -8.63
N GLY A 21 18.27 -17.46 -8.03
CA GLY A 21 18.42 -16.97 -6.67
C GLY A 21 19.22 -15.70 -6.53
N TYR A 22 19.25 -15.19 -5.31
CA TYR A 22 19.96 -13.97 -4.94
C TYR A 22 20.50 -14.08 -3.51
N PRO A 23 21.64 -13.43 -3.19
CA PRO A 23 22.14 -13.37 -1.82
C PRO A 23 21.21 -12.51 -0.95
N VAL A 24 20.80 -13.05 0.19
CA VAL A 24 19.93 -12.34 1.13
C VAL A 24 20.69 -11.23 1.84
N SER A 25 20.17 -10.00 1.81
CA SER A 25 20.79 -8.87 2.52
C SER A 25 20.55 -8.96 4.04
N ALA A 26 21.41 -8.31 4.83
CA ALA A 26 21.32 -8.35 6.29
C ALA A 26 19.97 -7.85 6.84
N VAL A 27 19.43 -6.76 6.25
CA VAL A 27 18.13 -6.21 6.65
C VAL A 27 17.00 -7.19 6.34
N VAL A 28 17.01 -7.81 5.14
CA VAL A 28 16.00 -8.79 4.74
C VAL A 28 16.07 -10.03 5.64
N SER A 29 17.28 -10.57 5.88
CA SER A 29 17.49 -11.70 6.80
C SER A 29 16.90 -11.42 8.19
N ASN A 30 17.17 -10.24 8.77
CA ASN A 30 16.64 -9.88 10.10
C ASN A 30 15.10 -9.83 10.12
N LEU A 31 14.49 -9.18 9.11
CA LEU A 31 13.02 -9.12 9.01
C LEU A 31 12.41 -10.51 8.77
N TRP A 32 13.07 -11.36 7.99
CA TRP A 32 12.65 -12.73 7.72
C TRP A 32 12.72 -13.60 8.97
N LYS A 33 13.78 -13.49 9.78
CA LYS A 33 13.89 -14.17 11.08
C LYS A 33 12.76 -13.79 12.02
N LEU A 34 12.42 -12.51 12.11
CA LEU A 34 11.27 -12.03 12.90
C LEU A 34 9.95 -12.61 12.39
N ALA A 35 9.76 -12.67 11.06
CA ALA A 35 8.60 -13.30 10.45
C ALA A 35 8.54 -14.81 10.75
N TYR A 36 9.66 -15.52 10.61
CA TYR A 36 9.75 -16.95 10.91
C TYR A 36 9.35 -17.24 12.36
N GLN A 37 9.88 -16.51 13.34
CA GLN A 37 9.49 -16.71 14.75
C GLN A 37 8.00 -16.42 14.97
N ARG A 38 7.50 -15.32 14.41
CA ARG A 38 6.08 -14.98 14.52
C ARG A 38 5.18 -16.05 13.94
N TYR A 39 5.47 -16.56 12.75
CA TYR A 39 4.67 -17.63 12.15
C TYR A 39 4.83 -18.94 12.92
N LYS A 40 6.02 -19.29 13.39
CA LYS A 40 6.24 -20.48 14.22
C LYS A 40 5.40 -20.47 15.51
N GLU A 41 5.25 -19.31 16.13
CA GLU A 41 4.46 -19.15 17.35
C GLU A 41 2.94 -19.10 17.08
N ASN A 42 2.53 -18.38 16.03
CA ASN A 42 1.11 -17.99 15.86
C ASN A 42 0.38 -18.72 14.72
N ALA A 43 1.09 -19.28 13.75
CA ALA A 43 0.48 -19.91 12.58
C ALA A 43 0.14 -21.38 12.88
N GLN A 44 -1.07 -21.59 13.38
CA GLN A 44 -1.56 -22.92 13.76
C GLN A 44 -2.40 -23.53 12.63
N GLY A 45 -2.18 -24.83 12.37
CA GLY A 45 -2.95 -25.59 11.37
C GLY A 45 -2.20 -25.85 10.06
N GLU A 46 -2.64 -26.89 9.35
CA GLU A 46 -1.94 -27.38 8.16
C GLU A 46 -1.86 -26.36 7.02
N VAL A 47 -2.79 -25.41 6.95
CA VAL A 47 -2.83 -24.40 5.88
C VAL A 47 -1.57 -23.53 5.83
N PHE A 48 -0.87 -23.35 6.95
CA PHE A 48 0.34 -22.54 7.04
C PHE A 48 1.62 -23.30 6.69
N LYS A 49 1.58 -24.63 6.55
CA LYS A 49 2.78 -25.44 6.29
C LYS A 49 3.52 -24.99 5.03
N TYR A 50 2.76 -24.59 4.00
CA TYR A 50 3.30 -24.15 2.71
C TYR A 50 4.12 -22.86 2.81
N TRP A 51 3.87 -22.03 3.83
CA TRP A 51 4.73 -20.87 4.12
C TRP A 51 6.11 -21.34 4.59
N PHE A 52 6.19 -22.32 5.49
CA PHE A 52 7.46 -22.86 5.96
C PHE A 52 8.19 -23.63 4.86
N GLU A 53 7.48 -24.42 4.06
CA GLU A 53 8.07 -25.11 2.91
C GLU A 53 8.63 -24.12 1.88
N THR A 54 7.96 -22.98 1.66
CA THR A 54 8.38 -21.99 0.66
C THR A 54 9.44 -21.03 1.19
N PHE A 55 9.32 -20.57 2.44
CA PHE A 55 10.09 -19.45 3.01
C PHE A 55 11.02 -19.85 4.17
N ALA A 56 11.01 -21.12 4.58
CA ALA A 56 11.92 -21.65 5.61
C ALA A 56 12.14 -23.17 5.48
N PRO A 57 12.46 -23.71 4.28
CA PRO A 57 12.56 -25.16 4.06
C PRO A 57 13.70 -25.80 4.87
N TRP A 58 14.68 -25.01 5.30
CA TRP A 58 15.77 -25.43 6.19
C TRP A 58 15.38 -25.44 7.67
N GLY A 59 14.10 -25.24 8.00
CA GLY A 59 13.63 -25.09 9.36
C GLY A 59 14.06 -23.78 10.03
N ARG A 60 14.54 -22.80 9.24
CA ARG A 60 14.91 -21.44 9.68
C ARG A 60 14.80 -20.45 8.52
N ALA A 61 14.80 -19.16 8.85
CA ALA A 61 15.02 -18.10 7.87
C ALA A 61 16.48 -18.09 7.36
N PRO A 62 16.74 -17.54 6.15
CA PRO A 62 18.08 -17.42 5.61
C PRO A 62 18.96 -16.45 6.41
N GLU A 63 20.26 -16.74 6.46
CA GLU A 63 21.31 -15.86 6.97
C GLU A 63 21.77 -14.84 5.91
N PRO A 64 22.41 -13.72 6.30
CA PRO A 64 22.95 -12.78 5.34
C PRO A 64 23.96 -13.45 4.40
N GLY A 65 23.84 -13.20 3.10
CA GLY A 65 24.69 -13.75 2.05
C GLY A 65 24.25 -15.13 1.54
N GLU A 66 23.37 -15.85 2.23
CA GLU A 66 22.85 -17.11 1.70
C GLU A 66 22.03 -16.88 0.43
N ILE A 67 22.22 -17.77 -0.55
CA ILE A 67 21.49 -17.72 -1.82
C ILE A 67 20.09 -18.28 -1.60
N TRP A 68 19.09 -17.43 -1.77
CA TRP A 68 17.69 -17.84 -1.71
C TRP A 68 17.10 -18.02 -3.11
N ARG A 69 16.35 -19.11 -3.33
CA ARG A 69 15.67 -19.44 -4.59
C ARG A 69 14.20 -19.74 -4.36
N LEU A 70 13.38 -19.42 -5.35
CA LEU A 70 11.93 -19.63 -5.36
C LEU A 70 11.50 -20.21 -6.73
N PRO A 71 11.87 -21.48 -7.05
CA PRO A 71 11.63 -22.07 -8.38
C PRO A 71 10.14 -22.13 -8.75
N ASP A 72 9.25 -22.42 -7.79
CA ASP A 72 7.80 -22.39 -8.03
C ASP A 72 7.30 -20.99 -8.38
N GLN A 73 7.88 -19.96 -7.77
CA GLN A 73 7.55 -18.57 -8.10
C GLN A 73 8.07 -18.20 -9.49
N ALA A 74 9.23 -18.73 -9.92
CA ALA A 74 9.72 -18.55 -11.28
C ALA A 74 8.74 -19.12 -12.31
N GLN A 75 8.19 -20.31 -12.07
CA GLN A 75 7.17 -20.92 -12.93
C GLN A 75 5.88 -20.10 -12.94
N THR A 76 5.44 -19.61 -11.78
CA THR A 76 4.27 -18.72 -11.68
C THR A 76 4.46 -17.44 -12.48
N LEU A 77 5.62 -16.78 -12.33
CA LEU A 77 5.95 -15.55 -13.08
C LEU A 77 6.03 -15.81 -14.59
N GLN A 78 6.56 -16.97 -15.01
CA GLN A 78 6.56 -17.39 -16.40
C GLN A 78 5.14 -17.58 -16.95
N LEU A 79 4.25 -18.26 -16.22
CA LEU A 79 2.84 -18.40 -16.60
C LEU A 79 2.13 -17.05 -16.71
N ILE A 80 2.42 -16.10 -15.81
CA ILE A 80 1.89 -14.75 -15.86
C ILE A 80 2.42 -14.01 -17.11
N ALA A 81 3.72 -14.10 -17.39
CA ALA A 81 4.35 -13.52 -18.56
C ALA A 81 3.72 -14.02 -19.88
N ASP A 82 3.59 -15.34 -20.02
CA ASP A 82 3.10 -15.98 -21.25
C ASP A 82 1.61 -15.72 -21.49
N SER A 83 0.83 -15.69 -20.42
CA SER A 83 -0.62 -15.47 -20.49
C SER A 83 -1.05 -14.00 -20.43
N LYS A 84 -0.10 -13.07 -20.27
CA LYS A 84 -0.38 -11.65 -19.95
C LYS A 84 -1.34 -11.53 -18.76
N SER A 85 -0.98 -12.20 -17.67
CA SER A 85 -1.75 -12.31 -16.41
C SER A 85 -3.07 -13.09 -16.48
N LYS A 86 -3.53 -13.54 -17.67
CA LYS A 86 -4.79 -14.30 -17.80
C LYS A 86 -4.78 -15.57 -16.94
N SER A 87 -3.65 -16.25 -16.80
CA SER A 87 -3.55 -17.47 -15.99
C SER A 87 -3.86 -17.22 -14.51
N PHE A 88 -3.47 -16.05 -13.98
CA PHE A 88 -3.65 -15.67 -12.58
C PHE A 88 -5.13 -15.43 -12.24
N TYR A 89 -5.89 -14.85 -13.16
CA TYR A 89 -7.27 -14.44 -12.90
C TYR A 89 -8.33 -15.38 -13.51
N LYS A 90 -8.02 -16.04 -14.63
CA LYS A 90 -8.99 -16.79 -15.47
C LYS A 90 -8.40 -18.09 -16.02
N GLY A 91 -7.42 -18.69 -15.33
CA GLY A 91 -6.75 -19.90 -15.81
C GLY A 91 -6.15 -20.74 -14.69
N LYS A 92 -5.08 -21.48 -15.03
CA LYS A 92 -4.51 -22.51 -14.15
C LYS A 92 -4.11 -22.03 -12.76
N LEU A 93 -3.60 -20.80 -12.64
CA LEU A 93 -3.23 -20.25 -11.33
C LEU A 93 -4.48 -19.87 -10.52
N ALA A 94 -5.53 -19.35 -11.17
CA ALA A 94 -6.81 -19.09 -10.53
C ALA A 94 -7.44 -20.38 -9.96
N GLU A 95 -7.42 -21.46 -10.73
CA GLU A 95 -7.89 -22.79 -10.29
C GLU A 95 -7.12 -23.31 -9.07
N LYS A 96 -5.78 -23.11 -9.03
CA LYS A 96 -4.96 -23.48 -7.87
C LYS A 96 -5.30 -22.66 -6.62
N ILE A 97 -5.50 -21.34 -6.79
CA ILE A 97 -5.88 -20.45 -5.68
C ILE A 97 -7.25 -20.85 -5.12
N ASP A 98 -8.22 -21.08 -5.99
CA ASP A 98 -9.59 -21.50 -5.65
C ASP A 98 -9.63 -22.86 -4.95
N SER A 99 -8.88 -23.84 -5.47
CA SER A 99 -8.78 -25.17 -4.86
C SER A 99 -8.17 -25.11 -3.45
N PHE A 100 -7.11 -24.33 -3.29
CA PHE A 100 -6.47 -24.14 -1.98
C PHE A 100 -7.37 -23.40 -1.00
N SER A 101 -8.06 -22.34 -1.45
CA SER A 101 -9.06 -21.63 -0.66
C SER A 101 -10.18 -22.59 -0.20
N SER A 102 -10.81 -23.31 -1.12
CA SER A 102 -11.89 -24.27 -0.86
C SER A 102 -11.47 -25.39 0.09
N GLN A 103 -10.27 -25.95 -0.09
CA GLN A 103 -9.73 -27.02 0.76
C GLN A 103 -9.69 -26.64 2.25
N TYR A 104 -9.41 -25.37 2.55
CA TYR A 104 -9.26 -24.88 3.92
C TYR A 104 -10.41 -23.98 4.38
N GLY A 105 -11.56 -24.02 3.68
CA GLY A 105 -12.75 -23.25 4.04
C GLY A 105 -12.60 -21.74 3.87
N GLY A 106 -11.75 -21.29 2.94
CA GLY A 106 -11.59 -19.90 2.55
C GLY A 106 -12.75 -19.38 1.71
N PHE A 107 -12.83 -18.05 1.58
CA PHE A 107 -13.90 -17.35 0.86
C PHE A 107 -13.52 -16.92 -0.56
N LEU A 108 -12.25 -16.99 -0.93
CA LEU A 108 -11.78 -16.55 -2.25
C LEU A 108 -12.08 -17.63 -3.29
N THR A 109 -12.83 -17.27 -4.33
CA THR A 109 -13.21 -18.18 -5.42
C THR A 109 -12.51 -17.84 -6.73
N LYS A 110 -12.52 -18.75 -7.70
CA LYS A 110 -12.08 -18.44 -9.07
C LYS A 110 -12.98 -17.40 -9.75
N GLU A 111 -14.27 -17.34 -9.41
CA GLU A 111 -15.21 -16.33 -9.91
C GLU A 111 -14.79 -14.93 -9.42
N ASP A 112 -14.43 -14.79 -8.14
CA ASP A 112 -13.90 -13.52 -7.59
C ASP A 112 -12.64 -13.06 -8.35
N LEU A 113 -11.75 -14.01 -8.69
CA LEU A 113 -10.54 -13.72 -9.46
C LEU A 113 -10.87 -13.33 -10.91
N ALA A 114 -11.86 -13.98 -11.52
CA ALA A 114 -12.27 -13.73 -12.90
C ALA A 114 -13.01 -12.39 -13.06
N ASP A 115 -13.74 -11.96 -12.05
CA ASP A 115 -14.48 -10.70 -12.04
C ASP A 115 -13.56 -9.48 -11.78
N PHE A 116 -12.33 -9.72 -11.31
CA PHE A 116 -11.36 -8.66 -11.11
C PHE A 116 -10.84 -8.07 -12.43
N SER A 117 -10.73 -6.74 -12.45
CA SER A 117 -9.92 -6.00 -13.41
C SER A 117 -9.30 -4.76 -12.76
N PRO A 118 -8.08 -4.34 -13.16
CA PRO A 118 -7.53 -3.07 -12.70
C PRO A 118 -8.36 -1.90 -13.24
N GLU A 119 -8.64 -0.93 -12.38
CA GLU A 119 -9.47 0.24 -12.69
C GLU A 119 -8.57 1.45 -12.97
N TRP A 120 -8.77 2.11 -14.11
CA TRP A 120 -8.22 3.43 -14.34
C TRP A 120 -9.08 4.46 -13.62
N VAL A 121 -8.47 5.20 -12.70
CA VAL A 121 -9.13 6.23 -11.90
C VAL A 121 -8.49 7.58 -12.15
N THR A 122 -9.27 8.65 -11.96
CA THR A 122 -8.75 10.03 -12.01
C THR A 122 -8.10 10.38 -10.68
N PRO A 123 -6.80 10.75 -10.64
CA PRO A 123 -6.14 11.20 -9.42
C PRO A 123 -6.81 12.44 -8.83
N ILE A 124 -6.75 12.56 -7.51
CA ILE A 124 -7.21 13.73 -6.74
C ILE A 124 -6.01 14.56 -6.31
N LYS A 125 -6.23 15.86 -6.08
CA LYS A 125 -5.15 16.76 -5.68
C LYS A 125 -5.56 17.85 -4.71
N VAL A 126 -4.55 18.46 -4.09
CA VAL A 126 -4.63 19.77 -3.45
C VAL A 126 -3.54 20.67 -4.03
N ASN A 127 -3.84 21.95 -4.21
CA ASN A 127 -2.80 22.94 -4.48
C ASN A 127 -2.16 23.37 -3.16
N TYR A 128 -0.89 23.05 -2.98
CA TYR A 128 -0.08 23.41 -1.83
C TYR A 128 1.01 24.40 -2.27
N ARG A 129 0.80 25.68 -1.95
CA ARG A 129 1.72 26.79 -2.26
C ARG A 129 2.21 26.82 -3.71
N GLY A 130 1.29 26.66 -4.67
CA GLY A 130 1.58 26.71 -6.10
C GLY A 130 2.04 25.39 -6.74
N TYR A 131 2.18 24.32 -5.95
CA TYR A 131 2.35 22.96 -6.45
C TYR A 131 1.05 22.18 -6.32
N ASP A 132 0.77 21.27 -7.24
CA ASP A 132 -0.30 20.31 -7.09
C ASP A 132 0.27 18.99 -6.57
N VAL A 133 -0.21 18.58 -5.41
CA VAL A 133 0.12 17.29 -4.79
C VAL A 133 -0.97 16.31 -5.14
N TRP A 134 -0.62 15.22 -5.80
CA TRP A 134 -1.55 14.23 -6.34
C TRP A 134 -1.50 12.92 -5.59
N GLU A 135 -2.67 12.33 -5.42
CA GLU A 135 -2.88 11.03 -4.80
C GLU A 135 -3.93 10.23 -5.58
N ILE A 136 -3.91 8.91 -5.41
CA ILE A 136 -4.99 8.03 -5.88
C ILE A 136 -6.27 8.32 -5.06
N PRO A 137 -7.45 8.39 -5.70
CA PRO A 137 -8.71 8.58 -4.99
C PRO A 137 -9.02 7.43 -4.01
N PRO A 138 -10.05 7.58 -3.16
CA PRO A 138 -10.59 6.45 -2.41
C PRO A 138 -10.84 5.22 -3.29
N ASN A 139 -10.56 4.01 -2.83
CA ASN A 139 -10.34 3.57 -1.45
C ASN A 139 -8.95 3.80 -0.84
N GLY A 140 -8.03 4.44 -1.56
CA GLY A 140 -6.69 4.79 -1.05
C GLY A 140 -6.72 5.83 0.06
N GLN A 141 -5.76 5.75 1.00
CA GLN A 141 -5.65 6.71 2.11
C GLN A 141 -4.91 8.01 1.75
N GLY A 142 -4.59 8.26 0.48
CA GLY A 142 -3.81 9.42 0.05
C GLY A 142 -4.55 10.73 0.33
N LEU A 143 -5.89 10.66 0.31
CA LEU A 143 -6.78 11.74 0.75
C LEU A 143 -6.43 12.27 2.16
N VAL A 144 -5.91 11.45 3.07
CA VAL A 144 -5.46 11.90 4.40
C VAL A 144 -4.31 12.91 4.29
N ALA A 145 -3.34 12.67 3.39
CA ALA A 145 -2.24 13.60 3.16
C ALA A 145 -2.74 14.90 2.51
N LEU A 146 -3.68 14.80 1.57
CA LEU A 146 -4.27 15.98 0.91
C LEU A 146 -5.09 16.84 1.87
N ILE A 147 -5.93 16.24 2.72
CA ILE A 147 -6.66 16.97 3.77
C ILE A 147 -5.67 17.70 4.67
N ALA A 148 -4.62 17.01 5.10
CA ALA A 148 -3.62 17.59 5.98
C ALA A 148 -2.90 18.78 5.33
N LEU A 149 -2.40 18.63 4.10
CA LEU A 149 -1.77 19.72 3.36
C LEU A 149 -2.72 20.90 3.15
N ASN A 150 -4.00 20.64 2.88
CA ASN A 150 -4.99 21.70 2.72
C ASN A 150 -5.19 22.52 4.01
N ILE A 151 -5.22 21.85 5.18
CA ILE A 151 -5.29 22.54 6.48
C ILE A 151 -4.00 23.33 6.73
N LEU A 152 -2.83 22.72 6.47
CA LEU A 152 -1.51 23.34 6.65
C LEU A 152 -1.28 24.56 5.75
N ASN A 153 -1.96 24.63 4.60
CA ASN A 153 -1.83 25.73 3.63
C ASN A 153 -2.28 27.10 4.20
N GLY A 154 -2.98 27.11 5.34
CA GLY A 154 -3.38 28.34 6.03
C GLY A 154 -2.47 28.75 7.19
N PHE A 155 -1.34 28.08 7.38
CA PHE A 155 -0.31 28.49 8.34
C PHE A 155 0.94 28.96 7.60
N GLU A 156 1.69 29.85 8.23
CA GLU A 156 3.07 30.18 7.80
C GLU A 156 4.07 29.38 8.64
N PHE A 157 5.17 28.98 8.00
CA PHE A 157 6.25 28.23 8.64
C PHE A 157 7.58 28.94 8.35
N THR A 158 8.36 29.19 9.40
CA THR A 158 9.65 29.91 9.32
C THR A 158 10.84 28.96 9.24
N SER A 159 10.78 27.85 9.98
CA SER A 159 11.81 26.82 10.02
C SER A 159 11.21 25.45 10.18
N LYS A 160 11.88 24.45 9.59
CA LYS A 160 11.57 23.04 9.76
C LYS A 160 11.72 22.61 11.23
N ASP A 161 12.78 23.08 11.87
CA ASP A 161 13.19 22.63 13.22
C ASP A 161 12.54 23.47 14.34
N ASP A 162 11.48 24.22 14.01
CA ASP A 162 10.66 24.94 14.96
C ASP A 162 9.65 23.98 15.64
N PRO A 163 9.62 23.88 16.99
CA PRO A 163 8.60 23.12 17.70
C PRO A 163 7.16 23.45 17.29
N GLU A 164 6.86 24.70 16.92
CA GLU A 164 5.53 25.10 16.47
C GLU A 164 5.18 24.48 15.10
N THR A 165 6.15 24.36 14.20
CA THR A 165 5.99 23.66 12.91
C THR A 165 5.60 22.20 13.14
N TYR A 166 6.34 21.49 14.01
CA TYR A 166 6.04 20.10 14.32
C TYR A 166 4.69 19.94 15.02
N HIS A 167 4.37 20.84 15.96
CA HIS A 167 3.06 20.85 16.62
C HIS A 167 1.93 20.92 15.60
N LYS A 168 1.95 21.92 14.72
CA LYS A 168 0.94 22.08 13.65
C LYS A 168 0.88 20.85 12.74
N GLN A 169 2.02 20.31 12.30
CA GLN A 169 2.06 19.09 11.49
C GLN A 169 1.38 17.91 12.20
N ILE A 170 1.67 17.70 13.48
CA ILE A 170 1.12 16.60 14.28
C ILE A 170 -0.39 16.78 14.49
N GLU A 171 -0.83 17.96 14.90
CA GLU A 171 -2.25 18.26 15.16
C GLU A 171 -3.09 18.12 13.90
N VAL A 172 -2.61 18.64 12.77
CA VAL A 172 -3.27 18.48 11.49
C VAL A 172 -3.35 17.00 11.10
N MET A 173 -2.27 16.24 11.27
CA MET A 173 -2.30 14.82 10.94
C MET A 173 -3.31 14.04 11.77
N LYS A 174 -3.46 14.37 13.05
CA LYS A 174 -4.45 13.76 13.93
C LYS A 174 -5.87 14.00 13.42
N LEU A 175 -6.19 15.23 13.02
CA LEU A 175 -7.49 15.59 12.45
C LEU A 175 -7.74 14.85 11.13
N ALA A 176 -6.79 14.93 10.19
CA ALA A 176 -6.92 14.30 8.88
C ALA A 176 -7.04 12.77 8.95
N PHE A 177 -6.33 12.11 9.87
CA PHE A 177 -6.51 10.67 10.09
C PHE A 177 -7.85 10.31 10.71
N SER A 178 -8.38 11.17 11.60
CA SER A 178 -9.72 10.97 12.16
C SER A 178 -10.77 10.98 11.05
N ASP A 179 -10.69 11.95 10.14
CA ASP A 179 -11.58 12.06 8.99
C ASP A 179 -11.39 10.87 8.03
N GLY A 180 -10.14 10.53 7.71
CA GLY A 180 -9.82 9.39 6.86
C GLY A 180 -10.38 8.07 7.39
N LYS A 181 -10.22 7.78 8.68
CA LYS A 181 -10.77 6.58 9.31
C LYS A 181 -12.29 6.56 9.33
N LYS A 182 -12.93 7.74 9.46
CA LYS A 182 -14.38 7.85 9.51
C LYS A 182 -15.03 7.67 8.14
N TYR A 183 -14.43 8.22 7.09
CA TYR A 183 -15.09 8.41 5.80
C TYR A 183 -14.52 7.57 4.65
N ILE A 184 -13.21 7.30 4.62
CA ILE A 184 -12.58 6.66 3.45
C ILE A 184 -12.91 5.15 3.43
N THR A 185 -13.43 4.69 2.30
CA THR A 185 -13.65 3.28 1.98
C THR A 185 -13.76 3.14 0.45
N ASP A 186 -14.30 2.04 -0.07
CA ASP A 186 -14.67 1.93 -1.49
C ASP A 186 -15.41 3.18 -1.97
N SER A 187 -14.92 3.82 -3.03
CA SER A 187 -15.49 5.07 -3.56
C SER A 187 -16.98 4.92 -3.91
N LYS A 188 -17.40 3.72 -4.34
CA LYS A 188 -18.81 3.40 -4.64
C LYS A 188 -19.71 3.41 -3.40
N GLN A 189 -19.14 3.38 -2.20
CA GLN A 189 -19.86 3.29 -0.93
C GLN A 189 -19.56 4.44 0.03
N MET A 190 -18.70 5.38 -0.37
CA MET A 190 -18.47 6.59 0.41
C MET A 190 -19.72 7.47 0.43
N LYS A 191 -20.10 7.93 1.62
CA LYS A 191 -21.27 8.79 1.84
C LYS A 191 -20.96 10.29 1.74
N ILE A 192 -19.68 10.65 1.80
CA ILE A 192 -19.19 12.02 1.72
C ILE A 192 -18.38 12.16 0.44
N LYS A 193 -18.50 13.31 -0.23
CA LYS A 193 -17.74 13.58 -1.44
C LYS A 193 -16.30 13.96 -1.10
N VAL A 194 -15.36 13.58 -1.96
CA VAL A 194 -13.94 13.91 -1.76
C VAL A 194 -13.75 15.43 -1.76
N GLU A 195 -14.50 16.13 -2.61
CA GLU A 195 -14.46 17.58 -2.77
C GLU A 195 -14.86 18.31 -1.48
N ASP A 196 -15.79 17.76 -0.70
CA ASP A 196 -16.23 18.36 0.57
C ASP A 196 -15.08 18.33 1.59
N LEU A 197 -14.38 17.19 1.69
CA LEU A 197 -13.22 17.00 2.57
C LEU A 197 -11.99 17.81 2.13
N LEU A 198 -11.89 18.13 0.84
CA LEU A 198 -10.82 18.96 0.27
C LEU A 198 -11.21 20.43 0.09
N SER A 199 -12.40 20.84 0.53
CA SER A 199 -12.84 22.22 0.40
C SER A 199 -12.06 23.14 1.33
N LEU A 200 -11.83 24.39 0.89
CA LEU A 200 -11.17 25.42 1.71
C LEU A 200 -11.97 25.75 2.97
N GLY A 201 -13.31 25.74 2.87
CA GLY A 201 -14.21 25.95 4.01
C GLY A 201 -14.03 24.88 5.09
N TYR A 202 -14.00 23.61 4.69
CA TYR A 202 -13.76 22.51 5.63
C TYR A 202 -12.36 22.58 6.23
N ALA A 203 -11.32 22.89 5.43
CA ALA A 203 -9.97 23.06 5.96
C ALA A 203 -9.90 24.16 7.03
N GLU A 204 -10.61 25.28 6.84
CA GLU A 204 -10.72 26.35 7.84
C GLU A 204 -11.47 25.90 9.11
N GLU A 205 -12.57 25.15 8.97
CA GLU A 205 -13.27 24.57 10.13
C GLU A 205 -12.39 23.65 10.96
N ARG A 206 -11.60 22.79 10.30
CA ARG A 206 -10.67 21.88 10.98
C ARG A 206 -9.50 22.65 11.61
N ARG A 207 -8.98 23.68 10.94
CA ARG A 207 -7.88 24.52 11.44
C ARG A 207 -8.21 25.20 12.77
N LYS A 208 -9.45 25.66 12.96
CA LYS A 208 -9.93 26.29 14.20
C LYS A 208 -9.84 25.38 15.43
N LEU A 209 -9.73 24.06 15.25
CA LEU A 209 -9.59 23.09 16.33
C LEU A 209 -8.16 22.98 16.87
N ILE A 210 -7.19 23.58 16.19
CA ILE A 210 -5.78 23.52 16.54
C ILE A 210 -5.46 24.68 17.48
N GLY A 211 -5.27 24.36 18.76
CA GLY A 211 -4.77 25.31 19.77
C GLY A 211 -3.32 25.03 20.14
N GLU A 212 -2.83 25.70 21.19
CA GLU A 212 -1.45 25.52 21.70
C GLU A 212 -1.24 24.15 22.36
N LYS A 213 -2.29 23.54 22.90
CA LYS A 213 -2.23 22.24 23.57
C LYS A 213 -2.57 21.12 22.59
N ALA A 214 -1.89 20.00 22.72
CA ALA A 214 -2.21 18.80 21.95
C ALA A 214 -3.66 18.37 22.21
N LEU A 215 -4.49 18.34 21.16
CA LEU A 215 -5.86 17.82 21.22
C LEU A 215 -5.85 16.31 21.49
N THR A 216 -6.85 15.76 22.14
CA THR A 216 -6.95 14.29 22.29
C THR A 216 -7.54 13.70 21.01
N PRO A 217 -6.77 12.99 20.16
CA PRO A 217 -7.37 12.19 19.12
C PRO A 217 -7.86 10.89 19.77
N TYR A 218 -9.09 10.44 19.53
CA TYR A 218 -9.48 9.10 19.96
C TYR A 218 -8.77 8.07 19.06
N PRO A 219 -7.85 7.22 19.59
CA PRO A 219 -7.03 6.36 18.78
C PRO A 219 -7.58 4.92 18.70
N GLY A 220 -7.34 4.28 17.55
CA GLY A 220 -7.17 2.82 17.46
C GLY A 220 -5.67 2.49 17.34
N ARG A 221 -5.26 1.23 17.48
CA ARG A 221 -3.86 0.83 17.27
C ARG A 221 -3.58 0.67 15.76
N PRO A 222 -2.72 1.47 15.12
CA PRO A 222 -2.37 1.26 13.72
C PRO A 222 -1.53 -0.02 13.60
N PRO A 223 -1.92 -1.00 12.78
CA PRO A 223 -1.07 -2.13 12.48
C PRO A 223 0.19 -1.69 11.71
N LYS A 224 1.30 -2.37 11.99
CA LYS A 224 2.57 -2.18 11.28
C LYS A 224 2.52 -3.01 9.99
N GLY A 225 2.83 -2.38 8.85
CA GLY A 225 2.86 -3.03 7.54
C GLY A 225 4.19 -2.80 6.82
N GLY A 226 4.62 -3.79 6.06
CA GLY A 226 5.74 -3.67 5.13
C GLY A 226 5.20 -3.42 3.72
N THR A 227 5.77 -2.47 3.00
CA THR A 227 5.37 -2.08 1.65
C THR A 227 6.63 -1.93 0.81
N VAL A 228 6.53 -2.14 -0.52
CA VAL A 228 7.59 -1.76 -1.47
C VAL A 228 7.06 -0.61 -2.33
N TYR A 229 7.78 0.50 -2.30
CA TYR A 229 7.60 1.68 -3.15
C TYR A 229 8.67 1.69 -4.25
N LEU A 230 8.30 2.17 -5.43
CA LEU A 230 9.15 2.26 -6.59
C LEU A 230 8.83 3.54 -7.37
N ALA A 231 9.88 4.30 -7.70
CA ALA A 231 9.81 5.47 -8.57
C ALA A 231 10.67 5.22 -9.80
N THR A 232 10.15 5.51 -10.99
CA THR A 232 10.92 5.50 -12.25
C THR A 232 10.63 6.76 -13.06
N ALA A 233 11.64 7.20 -13.82
CA ALA A 233 11.53 8.27 -14.79
C ALA A 233 12.43 7.94 -16.00
N ASP A 234 12.09 8.45 -17.19
CA ASP A 234 12.91 8.31 -18.40
C ASP A 234 13.17 9.64 -19.11
N SER A 235 14.04 9.60 -20.12
CA SER A 235 14.47 10.78 -20.88
C SER A 235 13.38 11.38 -21.79
N GLU A 236 12.23 10.72 -21.91
CA GLU A 236 11.09 11.21 -22.69
C GLU A 236 10.03 11.88 -21.81
N GLY A 237 10.33 12.02 -20.51
CA GLY A 237 9.46 12.67 -19.54
C GLY A 237 8.39 11.76 -18.95
N ASN A 238 8.43 10.44 -19.20
CA ASN A 238 7.54 9.52 -18.52
C ASN A 238 8.02 9.35 -17.08
N MET A 239 7.08 9.36 -16.13
CA MET A 239 7.36 9.15 -14.72
C MET A 239 6.28 8.27 -14.10
N VAL A 240 6.67 7.35 -13.21
CA VAL A 240 5.75 6.43 -12.54
C VAL A 240 6.03 6.41 -11.05
N SER A 241 4.97 6.61 -10.26
CA SER A 241 4.92 6.34 -8.83
C SER A 241 4.18 5.03 -8.63
N TYR A 242 4.90 3.96 -8.28
CA TYR A 242 4.37 2.60 -8.16
C TYR A 242 4.56 2.06 -6.76
N ILE A 243 3.58 1.29 -6.28
CA ILE A 243 3.62 0.76 -4.93
C ILE A 243 2.73 -0.49 -4.79
N GLN A 244 3.24 -1.52 -4.13
CA GLN A 244 2.51 -2.78 -3.89
C GLN A 244 2.86 -3.39 -2.52
N SER A 245 1.95 -4.18 -1.95
CA SER A 245 2.15 -4.79 -0.63
C SER A 245 1.13 -5.90 -0.35
N ASN A 246 1.59 -6.94 0.36
CA ASN A 246 0.75 -7.97 0.98
C ASN A 246 0.05 -7.51 2.27
N TYR A 247 0.10 -6.20 2.56
CA TYR A 247 -0.27 -5.51 3.79
C TYR A 247 0.67 -5.76 4.96
N MET A 248 0.53 -6.88 5.66
CA MET A 248 1.37 -7.18 6.83
C MET A 248 2.50 -8.16 6.47
N GLY A 249 3.65 -7.63 6.04
CA GLY A 249 4.83 -8.45 5.77
C GLY A 249 4.59 -9.48 4.66
N PHE A 250 4.75 -10.77 4.97
CA PHE A 250 4.45 -11.86 4.03
C PHE A 250 2.94 -11.98 3.70
N GLY A 251 2.06 -11.31 4.47
CA GLY A 251 0.62 -11.28 4.25
C GLY A 251 -0.11 -12.19 5.23
N SER A 252 -1.04 -12.98 4.73
CA SER A 252 -1.86 -13.87 5.56
C SER A 252 -1.06 -15.04 6.14
N GLY A 253 0.15 -15.29 5.64
CA GLY A 253 0.90 -16.52 5.92
C GLY A 253 0.42 -17.71 5.09
N LEU A 254 -0.56 -17.51 4.20
CA LEU A 254 -1.05 -18.55 3.31
C LEU A 254 -0.27 -18.49 1.99
N VAL A 255 0.31 -19.63 1.59
CA VAL A 255 1.02 -19.76 0.31
C VAL A 255 0.35 -20.86 -0.51
N VAL A 256 -0.04 -20.52 -1.75
CA VAL A 256 -0.69 -21.51 -2.62
C VAL A 256 0.32 -22.59 -3.02
N PRO A 257 0.06 -23.88 -2.76
CA PRO A 257 1.05 -24.95 -2.92
C PRO A 257 1.61 -25.05 -4.33
N GLY A 258 2.94 -25.20 -4.44
CA GLY A 258 3.60 -25.36 -5.75
C GLY A 258 3.52 -24.14 -6.66
N THR A 259 3.40 -22.92 -6.08
CA THR A 259 3.31 -21.66 -6.86
C THR A 259 4.18 -20.52 -6.33
N GLY A 260 4.54 -20.54 -5.04
CA GLY A 260 5.17 -19.40 -4.37
C GLY A 260 4.28 -18.15 -4.24
N ILE A 261 2.96 -18.26 -4.49
CA ILE A 261 2.01 -17.15 -4.34
C ILE A 261 1.65 -17.00 -2.85
N SER A 262 2.25 -16.00 -2.20
CA SER A 262 1.90 -15.60 -0.83
C SER A 262 0.70 -14.65 -0.84
N LEU A 263 -0.42 -15.07 -0.25
CA LEU A 263 -1.66 -14.30 -0.27
C LEU A 263 -1.60 -13.11 0.69
N GLN A 264 -2.11 -11.96 0.25
CA GLN A 264 -2.21 -10.76 1.09
C GLN A 264 -3.23 -10.95 2.22
N ASN A 265 -3.09 -10.19 3.32
CA ASN A 265 -4.11 -10.11 4.38
C ASN A 265 -4.85 -8.75 4.42
N ARG A 266 -4.97 -8.09 3.26
CA ARG A 266 -5.56 -6.75 3.13
C ARG A 266 -6.96 -6.63 3.74
N GLY A 267 -7.77 -7.69 3.67
CA GLY A 267 -9.12 -7.73 4.25
C GLY A 267 -9.17 -7.40 5.74
N SER A 268 -8.06 -7.56 6.48
CA SER A 268 -7.98 -7.17 7.90
C SER A 268 -8.14 -5.66 8.17
N ASN A 269 -8.15 -4.82 7.12
CA ASN A 269 -8.51 -3.42 7.24
C ASN A 269 -10.02 -3.16 7.37
N PHE A 270 -10.88 -4.11 7.03
CA PHE A 270 -12.31 -3.94 7.23
C PHE A 270 -12.66 -3.80 8.71
N SER A 271 -13.62 -2.93 9.00
CA SER A 271 -14.32 -2.94 10.28
C SER A 271 -15.36 -4.06 10.29
N LEU A 272 -15.65 -4.59 11.48
CA LEU A 272 -16.77 -5.50 11.72
C LEU A 272 -17.96 -4.77 12.35
N ASN A 273 -17.84 -3.47 12.62
CA ASN A 273 -18.97 -2.66 13.05
C ASN A 273 -19.82 -2.28 11.82
N PRO A 274 -21.10 -2.70 11.74
CA PRO A 274 -21.97 -2.41 10.60
C PRO A 274 -22.24 -0.92 10.37
N LEU A 275 -21.97 -0.07 11.36
CA LEU A 275 -22.16 1.38 11.26
C LEU A 275 -20.96 2.10 10.63
N ASP A 276 -19.81 1.44 10.52
CA ASP A 276 -18.60 2.06 9.96
C ASP A 276 -18.67 2.08 8.43
N ALA A 277 -18.19 3.19 7.84
CA ALA A 277 -18.10 3.31 6.38
C ALA A 277 -17.28 2.15 5.78
N ASN A 278 -16.22 1.72 6.45
CA ASN A 278 -15.37 0.62 6.03
C ASN A 278 -15.77 -0.76 6.60
N CYS A 279 -17.06 -1.00 6.88
CA CYS A 279 -17.55 -2.32 7.25
C CYS A 279 -17.29 -3.36 6.13
N LEU A 280 -16.95 -4.59 6.52
CA LEU A 280 -16.80 -5.75 5.63
C LEU A 280 -18.10 -6.03 4.87
N GLN A 281 -18.00 -6.13 3.54
CA GLN A 281 -19.11 -6.52 2.66
C GLN A 281 -18.58 -7.31 1.46
N PRO A 282 -19.37 -8.22 0.87
CA PRO A 282 -19.00 -8.95 -0.34
C PRO A 282 -18.68 -8.00 -1.49
N GLY A 283 -17.62 -8.30 -2.27
CA GLY A 283 -17.22 -7.53 -3.44
C GLY A 283 -16.68 -6.11 -3.18
N LYS A 284 -16.68 -5.66 -1.92
CA LYS A 284 -16.19 -4.33 -1.53
C LYS A 284 -14.67 -4.32 -1.45
N ARG A 285 -14.04 -3.19 -1.78
CA ARG A 285 -12.62 -2.94 -1.50
C ARG A 285 -12.45 -2.13 -0.22
N THR A 286 -11.66 -2.64 0.71
CA THR A 286 -11.42 -1.99 2.01
C THR A 286 -10.58 -0.71 1.90
N TYR A 287 -10.63 0.17 2.90
CA TYR A 287 -9.65 1.23 3.13
C TYR A 287 -8.22 0.73 2.87
N HIS A 288 -7.53 1.36 1.94
CA HIS A 288 -6.23 0.89 1.47
C HIS A 288 -5.10 1.79 1.96
N THR A 289 -4.11 1.18 2.62
CA THR A 289 -2.99 1.97 3.15
C THR A 289 -1.97 2.37 2.09
N ILE A 290 -1.92 1.68 0.95
CA ILE A 290 -0.90 1.93 -0.06
C ILE A 290 -1.22 3.19 -0.86
N ILE A 291 -0.30 4.16 -0.91
CA ILE A 291 -0.49 5.44 -1.60
C ILE A 291 0.76 5.84 -2.41
N PRO A 292 0.69 5.89 -3.75
CA PRO A 292 1.74 6.50 -4.57
C PRO A 292 1.45 8.01 -4.74
N GLY A 293 2.40 8.85 -4.33
CA GLY A 293 2.31 10.29 -4.50
C GLY A 293 2.92 10.77 -5.81
N PHE A 294 2.44 11.89 -6.34
CA PHE A 294 3.03 12.58 -7.49
C PHE A 294 2.95 14.09 -7.31
N LEU A 295 3.97 14.83 -7.74
CA LEU A 295 4.05 16.28 -7.58
C LEU A 295 4.13 16.96 -8.95
N THR A 296 3.34 18.02 -9.16
CA THR A 296 3.42 18.89 -10.34
C THR A 296 3.48 20.36 -9.93
N LYS A 297 3.96 21.23 -10.82
CA LYS A 297 3.92 22.68 -10.66
C LYS A 297 3.41 23.33 -11.93
N GLY A 298 2.25 23.98 -11.87
CA GLY A 298 1.53 24.36 -13.08
C GLY A 298 1.26 23.13 -13.95
N ASN A 299 1.69 23.16 -15.21
CA ASN A 299 1.53 22.05 -16.15
C ASN A 299 2.74 21.11 -16.23
N GLU A 300 3.75 21.29 -15.37
CA GLU A 300 4.99 20.51 -15.41
C GLU A 300 5.03 19.43 -14.32
N ALA A 301 5.45 18.22 -14.70
CA ALA A 301 5.73 17.15 -13.77
C ALA A 301 7.03 17.42 -13.01
N VAL A 302 6.94 17.47 -11.67
CA VAL A 302 8.10 17.55 -10.79
C VAL A 302 8.62 16.16 -10.50
N GLY A 303 7.74 15.23 -10.11
CA GLY A 303 8.12 13.82 -10.01
C GLY A 303 7.29 12.95 -9.08
N PRO A 304 7.55 11.63 -9.12
CA PRO A 304 6.94 10.64 -8.23
C PRO A 304 7.57 10.71 -6.84
N PHE A 305 6.76 10.52 -5.80
CA PHE A 305 7.25 10.36 -4.43
C PHE A 305 6.42 9.31 -3.66
N GLY A 306 7.01 8.79 -2.58
CA GLY A 306 6.33 7.86 -1.69
C GLY A 306 7.17 7.52 -0.47
N VAL A 307 6.52 7.37 0.68
CA VAL A 307 7.18 7.01 1.94
C VAL A 307 6.53 5.77 2.50
N MET A 308 7.19 4.62 2.48
CA MET A 308 6.63 3.32 2.88
C MET A 308 6.27 3.26 4.38
N GLY A 309 5.27 2.42 4.74
CA GLY A 309 5.05 2.04 6.14
C GLY A 309 3.59 2.04 6.63
N GLY A 310 2.63 1.54 5.83
CA GLY A 310 1.23 1.46 6.26
C GLY A 310 0.67 2.84 6.61
N PHE A 311 0.20 3.04 7.84
CA PHE A 311 -0.32 4.33 8.34
C PHE A 311 0.75 5.42 8.52
N MET A 312 2.05 5.11 8.33
CA MET A 312 3.09 6.13 8.18
C MET A 312 2.96 6.88 6.85
N GLN A 313 2.42 6.24 5.80
CA GLN A 313 2.51 6.78 4.44
C GLN A 313 1.95 8.20 4.32
N PRO A 314 0.72 8.54 4.80
CA PRO A 314 0.23 9.92 4.74
C PRO A 314 1.09 10.92 5.52
N GLN A 315 1.63 10.52 6.67
CA GLN A 315 2.48 11.39 7.51
C GLN A 315 3.79 11.67 6.77
N GLY A 316 4.40 10.62 6.22
CA GLY A 316 5.61 10.73 5.40
C GLY A 316 5.37 11.59 4.16
N HIS A 317 4.23 11.44 3.49
CA HIS A 317 3.85 12.25 2.33
C HIS A 317 3.78 13.74 2.70
N VAL A 318 3.09 14.10 3.79
CA VAL A 318 3.06 15.49 4.27
C VAL A 318 4.47 15.99 4.60
N GLN A 319 5.27 15.20 5.32
CA GLN A 319 6.62 15.57 5.71
C GLN A 319 7.53 15.81 4.50
N VAL A 320 7.55 14.92 3.50
CA VAL A 320 8.41 15.11 2.32
C VAL A 320 7.95 16.27 1.46
N ILE A 321 6.63 16.50 1.34
CA ILE A 321 6.08 17.64 0.61
C ILE A 321 6.46 18.96 1.30
N MET A 322 6.25 19.07 2.61
CA MET A 322 6.63 20.28 3.35
C MET A 322 8.15 20.51 3.31
N ASN A 323 8.96 19.47 3.50
CA ASN A 323 10.42 19.59 3.37
C ASN A 323 10.83 20.13 1.99
N THR A 324 10.18 19.66 0.93
CA THR A 324 10.50 20.05 -0.45
C THR A 324 10.02 21.48 -0.77
N ILE A 325 8.83 21.87 -0.30
CA ILE A 325 8.17 23.11 -0.72
C ILE A 325 8.40 24.24 0.27
N ASP A 326 8.24 24.00 1.57
CA ASP A 326 8.33 25.03 2.62
C ASP A 326 9.78 25.29 3.04
N PHE A 327 10.60 24.24 3.13
CA PHE A 327 11.87 24.31 3.86
C PHE A 327 13.15 24.26 3.01
N LYS A 328 13.06 23.85 1.74
CA LYS A 328 14.16 23.77 0.75
C LYS A 328 15.49 23.22 1.29
#